data_AF-A0A925SKV3-F1
#
_entry.id   AF-A0A925SKV3-F1
#
_cell.length_a   1.000
_cell.length_b   1.000
_cell.length_c   1.000
_cell.angle_alpha   90.00
_cell.angle_beta   90.00
_cell.angle_gamma   90.00
#
_symmetry.space_group_name_H-M   'P 1'
#
loop_
_entity.id
_entity.type
_entity.pdbx_description
1 polymer ?
#
loop_
_entity_poly.entity_id
_entity_poly.type
_entity_poly.pdbx_seq_one_letter_code
_entity_poly.pdbx_strand_id
1 'polypeptide(L)'
;MASSAKPRSDSKIAKLTPELRAEIVRRLAEENQSFKDVAAWLKDDGHSISATALHDWYSIHSWKVNAERARDVASQVREDVAASGDYDAATLALVKERAYILARTQGANVKDLVMLAGIVGESAKLTLKKRELELNLAKFREQTKADIDKGLDALHAEIKGNPEALALFEKFKAAVLRSAEGKA
;
A
#
# COMPACT_ATOMS: atom_id res chain seq x y z
N MET A 1 -42.77 24.64 -31.71
CA MET A 1 -43.17 23.52 -30.83
C MET A 1 -42.11 23.38 -29.76
N ALA A 2 -42.44 23.69 -28.50
CA ALA A 2 -41.49 23.60 -27.41
C ALA A 2 -41.28 22.12 -27.07
N SER A 3 -40.04 21.64 -27.19
CA SER A 3 -39.62 20.32 -26.75
C SER A 3 -39.88 20.19 -25.24
N SER A 4 -40.90 19.42 -24.85
CA SER A 4 -41.13 19.02 -23.47
C SER A 4 -40.08 17.98 -23.07
N ALA A 5 -38.85 18.42 -22.85
CA ALA A 5 -37.82 17.57 -22.29
C ALA A 5 -38.31 17.13 -20.89
N LYS A 6 -38.43 15.80 -20.70
CA LYS A 6 -38.77 15.20 -19.41
C LYS A 6 -37.84 15.81 -18.36
N PRO A 7 -38.36 16.38 -17.26
CA PRO A 7 -37.49 16.90 -16.20
C PRO A 7 -36.55 15.78 -15.79
N ARG A 8 -35.24 16.06 -15.71
CA ARG A 8 -34.28 15.05 -15.28
C ARG A 8 -34.76 14.47 -13.94
N SER A 9 -34.63 13.15 -13.80
CA SER A 9 -35.07 12.38 -12.63
C SER A 9 -34.44 12.89 -11.33
N ASP A 10 -33.23 13.46 -11.41
CA ASP A 10 -32.50 14.11 -10.31
C ASP A 10 -33.15 15.40 -9.79
N SER A 11 -34.06 16.03 -10.54
CA SER A 11 -34.69 17.32 -10.18
C SER A 11 -35.54 17.25 -8.91
N LYS A 12 -36.01 16.06 -8.52
CA LYS A 12 -36.70 15.85 -7.24
C LYS A 12 -35.75 15.92 -6.05
N ILE A 13 -34.53 15.42 -6.22
CA ILE A 13 -33.50 15.39 -5.17
C ILE A 13 -32.90 16.80 -4.98
N ALA A 14 -32.76 17.55 -6.08
CA ALA A 14 -32.35 18.96 -6.03
C ALA A 14 -33.32 19.86 -5.25
N LYS A 15 -34.59 19.47 -5.11
CA LYS A 15 -35.62 20.21 -4.35
C LYS A 15 -35.69 19.85 -2.87
N LEU A 16 -34.96 18.83 -2.42
CA LEU A 16 -34.90 18.47 -1.00
C LEU A 16 -34.18 19.57 -0.20
N THR A 17 -34.28 19.53 1.12
CA THR A 17 -33.49 20.42 1.97
C THR A 17 -32.00 20.01 1.91
N PRO A 18 -31.06 20.95 2.14
CA PRO A 18 -29.64 20.62 2.24
C PRO A 18 -29.33 19.50 3.24
N GLU A 19 -30.05 19.48 4.36
CA GLU A 19 -29.89 18.50 5.44
C GLU A 19 -30.29 17.10 4.97
N LEU A 20 -31.42 16.97 4.26
CA LEU A 20 -31.86 15.68 3.73
C LEU A 20 -30.88 15.16 2.67
N ARG A 21 -30.32 16.05 1.85
CA ARG A 21 -29.28 15.67 0.87
C ARG A 21 -28.00 15.20 1.54
N ALA A 22 -27.58 15.84 2.63
CA ALA A 22 -26.42 15.40 3.41
C ALA A 22 -26.66 14.02 4.03
N GLU A 23 -27.86 13.79 4.58
CA GLU A 23 -28.24 12.49 5.14
C GLU A 23 -28.29 11.36 4.10
N ILE A 24 -28.77 11.65 2.88
CA ILE A 24 -28.69 10.72 1.75
C ILE A 24 -27.24 10.32 1.48
N VAL A 25 -26.32 11.29 1.46
CA VAL A 25 -24.90 11.00 1.23
C VAL A 25 -24.31 10.21 2.39
N ARG A 26 -24.63 10.54 3.64
CA ARG A 26 -24.19 9.80 4.85
C ARG A 26 -24.59 8.33 4.75
N ARG A 27 -25.85 8.04 4.45
CA ARG A 27 -26.37 6.66 4.33
C ARG A 27 -25.72 5.87 3.20
N LEU A 28 -25.48 6.50 2.05
CA LEU A 28 -24.86 5.85 0.90
C LEU A 28 -23.34 5.66 1.07
N ALA A 29 -22.64 6.66 1.64
CA ALA A 29 -21.18 6.69 1.69
C ALA A 29 -20.59 6.15 3.00
N GLU A 30 -21.26 6.31 4.12
CA GLU A 30 -20.76 5.93 5.46
C GLU A 30 -21.40 4.65 5.96
N GLU A 31 -22.73 4.55 5.85
CA GLU A 31 -23.47 3.37 6.30
C GLU A 31 -23.55 2.27 5.24
N ASN A 32 -23.04 2.54 4.03
CA ASN A 32 -23.01 1.62 2.89
C ASN A 32 -24.39 1.01 2.54
N GLN A 33 -25.47 1.79 2.73
CA GLN A 33 -26.83 1.38 2.39
C GLN A 33 -27.01 1.31 0.87
N SER A 34 -27.86 0.41 0.40
CA SER A 34 -28.15 0.34 -1.04
C SER A 34 -29.05 1.50 -1.48
N PHE A 35 -28.98 1.89 -2.75
CA PHE A 35 -29.90 2.90 -3.32
C PHE A 35 -31.38 2.53 -3.17
N LYS A 36 -31.71 1.23 -3.05
CA LYS A 36 -33.08 0.77 -2.82
C LYS A 36 -33.53 1.06 -1.39
N ASP A 37 -32.64 0.83 -0.42
CA ASP A 37 -32.94 1.04 1.00
C ASP A 37 -33.12 2.54 1.29
N VAL A 38 -32.25 3.37 0.72
CA VAL A 38 -32.37 4.84 0.83
C VAL A 38 -33.63 5.36 0.13
N ALA A 39 -34.02 4.78 -1.01
CA ALA A 39 -35.28 5.13 -1.68
C ALA A 39 -36.52 4.74 -0.85
N ALA A 40 -36.48 3.59 -0.16
CA ALA A 40 -37.55 3.16 0.74
C ALA A 40 -37.66 4.10 1.95
N TRP A 41 -36.52 4.43 2.57
CA TRP A 41 -36.47 5.39 3.68
C TRP A 41 -37.01 6.77 3.28
N LEU A 42 -36.61 7.31 2.12
CA LEU A 42 -37.15 8.58 1.63
C LEU A 42 -38.65 8.49 1.38
N LYS A 43 -39.15 7.35 0.88
CA LYS A 43 -40.58 7.15 0.65
C LYS A 43 -41.36 7.15 1.96
N ASP A 44 -40.83 6.53 3.02
CA ASP A 44 -41.43 6.53 4.35
C ASP A 44 -41.49 7.95 4.95
N ASP A 45 -40.52 8.79 4.61
CA ASP A 45 -40.46 10.23 4.96
C ASP A 45 -41.27 11.13 4.01
N GLY A 46 -42.08 10.54 3.10
CA GLY A 46 -42.97 11.28 2.19
C GLY A 46 -42.33 11.72 0.86
N HIS A 47 -41.07 11.36 0.62
CA HIS A 47 -40.32 11.71 -0.58
C HIS A 47 -40.23 10.54 -1.57
N SER A 48 -41.13 10.51 -2.55
CA SER A 48 -41.13 9.49 -3.61
C SER A 48 -40.04 9.73 -4.67
N ILE A 49 -38.87 9.13 -4.43
CA ILE A 49 -37.68 9.17 -5.28
C ILE A 49 -37.26 7.73 -5.62
N SER A 50 -36.94 7.46 -6.90
CA SER A 50 -36.50 6.13 -7.32
C SER A 50 -35.01 5.89 -7.03
N ALA A 51 -34.63 4.63 -6.83
CA ALA A 51 -33.23 4.24 -6.67
C ALA A 51 -32.36 4.67 -7.87
N THR A 52 -32.89 4.65 -9.09
CA THR A 52 -32.19 5.14 -10.29
C THR A 52 -31.93 6.64 -10.22
N ALA A 53 -32.91 7.44 -9.78
CA ALA A 53 -32.73 8.87 -9.62
C ALA A 53 -31.68 9.20 -8.54
N LEU A 54 -31.66 8.43 -7.45
CA LEU A 54 -30.61 8.54 -6.42
C LEU A 54 -29.24 8.20 -6.98
N HIS A 55 -29.11 7.12 -7.74
CA HIS A 55 -27.86 6.73 -8.38
C HIS A 55 -27.33 7.85 -9.30
N ASP A 56 -28.19 8.36 -10.20
CA ASP A 56 -27.79 9.41 -11.15
C ASP A 56 -27.37 10.68 -10.41
N TRP A 57 -28.17 11.12 -9.42
CA TRP A 57 -27.84 12.29 -8.61
C TRP A 57 -26.54 12.10 -7.81
N TYR A 58 -26.39 10.95 -7.13
CA TYR A 58 -25.23 10.64 -6.32
C TYR A 58 -23.97 10.57 -7.17
N SER A 59 -24.02 9.99 -8.37
CA SER A 59 -22.86 9.97 -9.29
C SER A 59 -22.36 11.37 -9.67
N ILE A 60 -23.28 12.35 -9.77
CA ILE A 60 -22.98 13.75 -10.13
C ILE A 60 -22.57 14.60 -8.91
N HIS A 61 -22.98 14.24 -7.69
CA HIS A 61 -22.79 15.09 -6.50
C HIS A 61 -21.83 14.50 -5.47
N SER A 62 -21.58 13.19 -5.51
CA SER A 62 -20.67 12.50 -4.59
C SER A 62 -19.22 12.90 -4.79
N TRP A 63 -18.83 13.49 -5.92
CA TRP A 63 -17.43 13.88 -6.16
C TRP A 63 -16.89 14.86 -5.11
N LYS A 64 -17.70 15.80 -4.61
CA LYS A 64 -17.27 16.75 -3.57
C LYS A 64 -17.02 16.05 -2.24
N VAL A 65 -17.96 15.20 -1.83
CA VAL A 65 -17.85 14.46 -0.57
C VAL A 65 -16.73 13.42 -0.66
N ASN A 66 -16.59 12.75 -1.80
CA ASN A 66 -15.46 11.86 -2.07
C ASN A 66 -14.12 12.62 -2.09
N ALA A 67 -14.10 13.88 -2.55
CA ALA A 67 -12.91 14.73 -2.55
C ALA A 67 -12.49 15.17 -1.15
N GLU A 68 -13.44 15.61 -0.33
CA GLU A 68 -13.20 15.98 1.08
C GLU A 68 -12.71 14.77 1.87
N ARG A 69 -13.38 13.63 1.72
CA ARG A 69 -12.97 12.37 2.34
C ARG A 69 -11.59 11.91 1.87
N ALA A 70 -11.26 12.11 0.59
CA ALA A 70 -9.93 11.82 0.07
C ALA A 70 -8.86 12.73 0.70
N ARG A 71 -9.17 13.99 1.03
CA ARG A 71 -8.26 14.87 1.76
C ARG A 71 -8.08 14.45 3.22
N ASP A 72 -9.18 14.17 3.93
CA ASP A 72 -9.10 13.77 5.33
C ASP A 72 -8.29 12.48 5.50
N VAL A 73 -8.51 11.52 4.59
CA VAL A 73 -7.74 10.27 4.56
C VAL A 73 -6.28 10.49 4.17
N ALA A 74 -5.98 11.42 3.25
CA ALA A 74 -4.59 11.77 2.92
C ALA A 74 -3.86 12.41 4.11
N SER A 75 -4.55 13.23 4.90
CA SER A 75 -4.03 13.79 6.15
C SER A 75 -3.77 12.71 7.19
N GLN A 76 -4.69 11.75 7.36
CA GLN A 76 -4.51 10.62 8.28
C GLN A 76 -3.27 9.78 7.90
N VAL A 77 -3.13 9.43 6.62
CA VAL A 77 -1.96 8.71 6.12
C VAL A 77 -0.67 9.48 6.38
N ARG A 78 -0.69 10.80 6.23
CA ARG A 78 0.48 11.64 6.53
C ARG A 78 0.88 11.57 8.01
N GLU A 79 -0.08 11.58 8.92
CA GLU A 79 0.17 11.44 10.35
C GLU A 79 0.70 10.04 10.70
N ASP A 80 0.06 9.00 10.18
CA ASP A 80 0.45 7.60 10.43
C ASP A 80 1.86 7.29 9.89
N VAL A 81 2.19 7.83 8.72
CA VAL A 81 3.53 7.73 8.11
C VAL A 81 4.58 8.48 8.93
N ALA A 82 4.25 9.69 9.40
CA ALA A 82 5.17 10.48 10.22
C ALA A 82 5.46 9.82 11.58
N ALA A 83 4.49 9.06 12.12
CA ALA A 83 4.61 8.40 13.42
C ALA A 83 5.37 7.07 13.37
N SER A 84 5.18 6.27 12.31
CA SER A 84 5.70 4.89 12.26
C SER A 84 7.08 4.76 11.60
N GLY A 85 7.36 5.57 10.57
CA GLY A 85 8.62 5.50 9.82
C GLY A 85 8.88 4.19 9.05
N ASP A 86 7.99 3.21 9.16
CA ASP A 86 8.10 1.90 8.50
C ASP A 86 6.90 1.69 7.57
N TYR A 87 7.20 1.50 6.28
CA TYR A 87 6.19 1.34 5.25
C TYR A 87 6.00 -0.14 4.97
N ASP A 88 5.15 -0.80 5.76
CA ASP A 88 4.76 -2.17 5.46
C ASP A 88 4.00 -2.25 4.12
N ALA A 89 3.89 -3.45 3.57
CA ALA A 89 3.31 -3.66 2.25
C ALA A 89 1.82 -3.23 2.17
N ALA A 90 1.09 -3.36 3.27
CA ALA A 90 -0.32 -2.98 3.36
C ALA A 90 -0.50 -1.46 3.32
N THR A 91 0.32 -0.73 4.08
CA THR A 91 0.37 0.73 4.10
C THR A 91 0.75 1.28 2.73
N LEU A 92 1.71 0.66 2.04
CA LEU A 92 2.08 1.04 0.67
C LEU A 92 0.98 0.79 -0.36
N ALA A 93 0.24 -0.33 -0.22
CA ALA A 93 -0.91 -0.60 -1.10
C ALA A 93 -2.00 0.45 -0.89
N LEU A 94 -2.29 0.80 0.36
CA LEU A 94 -3.23 1.85 0.73
C LEU A 94 -2.79 3.20 0.16
N VAL A 95 -1.53 3.61 0.37
CA VAL A 95 -0.95 4.86 -0.17
C VAL A 95 -1.11 4.94 -1.70
N LYS A 96 -0.84 3.84 -2.42
CA LYS A 96 -0.98 3.79 -3.89
C LYS A 96 -2.44 3.94 -4.33
N GLU A 97 -3.35 3.22 -3.69
CA GLU A 97 -4.80 3.32 -3.96
C GLU A 97 -5.30 4.75 -3.72
N ARG A 98 -4.89 5.37 -2.61
CA ARG A 98 -5.30 6.73 -2.24
C ARG A 98 -4.69 7.79 -3.17
N ALA A 99 -3.43 7.65 -3.56
CA ALA A 99 -2.80 8.51 -4.57
C ALA A 99 -3.56 8.45 -5.91
N TYR A 100 -3.98 7.25 -6.32
CA TYR A 100 -4.78 7.06 -7.53
C TYR A 100 -6.16 7.71 -7.44
N ILE A 101 -6.86 7.57 -6.30
CA ILE A 101 -8.14 8.23 -6.07
C ILE A 101 -7.97 9.75 -6.12
N LEU A 102 -6.99 10.29 -5.40
CA LEU A 102 -6.72 11.73 -5.34
C LEU A 102 -6.38 12.29 -6.72
N ALA A 103 -5.59 11.58 -7.54
CA ALA A 103 -5.21 12.02 -8.88
C ALA A 103 -6.40 12.16 -9.84
N ARG A 104 -7.50 11.44 -9.60
CA ARG A 104 -8.72 11.50 -10.41
C ARG A 104 -9.75 12.50 -9.89
N THR A 105 -9.49 13.10 -8.72
CA THR A 105 -10.41 14.05 -8.10
C THR A 105 -10.19 15.45 -8.64
N GLN A 106 -11.24 16.07 -9.15
CA GLN A 106 -11.18 17.45 -9.64
C GLN A 106 -10.93 18.42 -8.47
N GLY A 107 -9.89 19.24 -8.55
CA GLY A 107 -9.49 20.13 -7.45
C GLY A 107 -8.63 19.44 -6.37
N ALA A 108 -7.99 18.32 -6.70
CA ALA A 108 -6.98 17.69 -5.86
C ALA A 108 -5.80 18.64 -5.59
N ASN A 109 -5.27 18.58 -4.37
CA ASN A 109 -4.10 19.35 -3.98
C ASN A 109 -2.84 18.68 -4.52
N VAL A 110 -2.11 19.40 -5.39
CA VAL A 110 -0.88 18.92 -6.04
C VAL A 110 0.20 18.56 -5.01
N LYS A 111 0.27 19.25 -3.87
CA LYS A 111 1.27 18.95 -2.83
C LYS A 111 1.07 17.57 -2.21
N ASP A 112 -0.18 17.19 -2.00
CA ASP A 112 -0.53 15.88 -1.40
C ASP A 112 -0.21 14.74 -2.38
N LEU A 113 -0.44 14.97 -3.68
CA LEU A 113 -0.04 14.02 -4.74
C LEU A 113 1.48 13.84 -4.83
N VAL A 114 2.25 14.93 -4.78
CA VAL A 114 3.72 14.87 -4.82
C VAL A 114 4.26 14.12 -3.61
N MET A 115 3.68 14.34 -2.42
CA MET A 115 4.08 13.63 -1.20
C MET A 115 3.82 12.12 -1.30
N LEU A 116 2.60 11.71 -1.68
CA LEU A 116 2.24 10.30 -1.81
C LEU A 116 3.11 9.58 -2.87
N ALA A 117 3.39 10.24 -3.99
CA ALA A 117 4.32 9.74 -5.00
C ALA A 117 5.75 9.60 -4.45
N GLY A 118 6.18 10.55 -3.60
CA GLY A 118 7.47 10.51 -2.89
C GLY A 118 7.62 9.26 -2.02
N ILE A 119 6.62 8.97 -1.18
CA ILE A 119 6.59 7.78 -0.31
C ILE A 119 6.73 6.49 -1.13
N VAL A 120 5.98 6.37 -2.24
CA VAL A 120 6.07 5.20 -3.12
C VAL A 120 7.46 5.06 -3.74
N GLY A 121 8.06 6.19 -4.16
CA GLY A 121 9.40 6.21 -4.71
C GLY A 121 10.49 5.85 -3.69
N GLU A 122 10.38 6.32 -2.45
CA GLU A 122 11.32 6.00 -1.37
C GLU A 122 11.26 4.53 -0.98
N SER A 123 10.07 3.95 -0.89
CA SER A 123 9.89 2.51 -0.65
C SER A 123 10.51 1.65 -1.75
N ALA A 124 10.35 2.05 -3.02
CA ALA A 124 10.98 1.35 -4.14
C ALA A 124 12.52 1.41 -4.04
N LYS A 125 13.09 2.57 -3.69
CA LYS A 125 14.53 2.72 -3.45
C LYS A 125 15.00 1.86 -2.28
N LEU A 126 14.25 1.81 -1.18
CA LEU A 126 14.58 0.99 -0.01
C LEU A 126 14.62 -0.50 -0.37
N THR A 127 13.66 -0.96 -1.18
CA THR A 127 13.59 -2.33 -1.68
C THR A 127 14.82 -2.68 -2.53
N LEU A 128 15.24 -1.77 -3.41
CA LEU A 128 16.46 -1.96 -4.21
C LEU A 128 17.71 -2.03 -3.33
N LYS A 129 17.84 -1.15 -2.33
CA LYS A 129 18.95 -1.20 -1.37
C LYS A 129 18.98 -2.49 -0.55
N LYS A 130 17.82 -3.00 -0.13
CA LYS A 130 17.73 -4.30 0.56
C LYS A 130 18.26 -5.44 -0.32
N ARG A 131 17.84 -5.49 -1.59
CA ARG A 131 18.34 -6.48 -2.56
C ARG A 131 19.84 -6.35 -2.81
N GLU A 132 20.33 -5.12 -2.94
CA GLU A 132 21.76 -4.85 -3.10
C GLU A 132 22.56 -5.33 -1.88
N LEU A 133 22.05 -5.07 -0.67
CA LEU A 133 22.66 -5.55 0.57
C LEU A 133 22.67 -7.08 0.65
N GLU A 134 21.58 -7.74 0.26
CA GLU A 134 21.49 -9.20 0.20
C GLU A 134 22.50 -9.80 -0.78
N LEU A 135 22.63 -9.22 -1.97
CA LEU A 135 23.63 -9.63 -2.96
C LEU A 135 25.06 -9.41 -2.44
N ASN A 136 25.33 -8.29 -1.79
CA ASN A 136 26.63 -8.00 -1.22
C ASN A 136 26.97 -8.97 -0.07
N LEU A 137 25.99 -9.32 0.78
CA LEU A 137 26.15 -10.33 1.82
C LEU A 137 26.41 -11.72 1.22
N ALA A 138 25.72 -12.10 0.15
CA ALA A 138 25.95 -13.37 -0.53
C ALA A 138 27.37 -13.44 -1.11
N LYS A 139 27.81 -12.40 -1.83
CA LYS A 139 29.18 -12.30 -2.35
C LYS A 139 30.22 -12.34 -1.25
N PHE A 140 29.99 -11.61 -0.15
CA PHE A 140 30.90 -11.62 0.98
C PHE A 140 31.03 -13.03 1.59
N ARG A 141 29.92 -13.75 1.74
CA ARG A 141 29.92 -15.14 2.24
C ARG A 141 30.66 -16.09 1.30
N GLU A 142 30.43 -15.98 -0.01
CA GLU A 142 31.14 -16.78 -1.01
C GLU A 142 32.65 -16.50 -1.01
N GLN A 143 33.04 -15.22 -0.99
CA GLN A 143 34.44 -14.82 -0.92
C GLN A 143 35.10 -15.34 0.37
N THR A 144 34.45 -15.17 1.52
CA THR A 144 34.94 -15.67 2.80
C THR A 144 35.14 -17.18 2.77
N LYS A 145 34.22 -17.93 2.16
CA LYS A 145 34.34 -19.38 2.00
C LYS A 145 35.54 -19.74 1.12
N ALA A 146 35.71 -19.07 -0.01
CA ALA A 146 36.84 -19.30 -0.91
C ALA A 146 38.20 -18.99 -0.23
N ASP A 147 38.28 -17.93 0.56
CA ASP A 147 39.50 -17.57 1.29
C ASP A 147 39.82 -18.58 2.41
N ILE A 148 38.79 -19.08 3.11
CA ILE A 148 38.94 -20.17 4.09
C ILE A 148 39.44 -21.44 3.41
N ASP A 149 38.82 -21.86 2.30
CA ASP A 149 39.21 -23.08 1.58
C ASP A 149 40.66 -22.99 1.09
N LYS A 150 41.06 -21.83 0.54
CA LYS A 150 42.44 -21.57 0.11
C LYS A 150 43.42 -21.60 1.28
N GLY A 151 43.07 -21.02 2.42
CA GLY A 151 43.89 -21.05 3.63
C GLY A 151 44.06 -22.47 4.19
N LEU A 152 42.99 -23.26 4.18
CA LEU A 152 43.02 -24.67 4.56
C LEU A 152 43.92 -25.49 3.61
N ASP A 153 43.81 -25.29 2.31
CA ASP A 153 44.63 -26.01 1.33
C ASP A 153 46.13 -25.66 1.46
N ALA A 154 46.46 -24.39 1.72
CA ALA A 154 47.84 -23.97 2.00
C ALA A 154 48.38 -24.62 3.28
N LEU A 155 47.58 -24.63 4.35
CA LEU A 155 47.97 -25.22 5.63
C LEU A 155 48.15 -26.74 5.52
N HIS A 156 47.28 -27.40 4.74
CA HIS A 156 47.42 -28.83 4.41
C HIS A 156 48.71 -29.15 3.65
N ALA A 157 49.12 -28.28 2.72
CA ALA A 157 50.36 -28.44 1.98
C ALA A 157 51.61 -28.33 2.87
N GLU A 158 51.59 -27.45 3.88
CA GLU A 158 52.69 -27.26 4.83
C GLU A 158 52.85 -28.43 5.82
N ILE A 159 51.74 -29.05 6.25
CA ILE A 159 51.75 -30.12 7.26
C ILE A 159 51.88 -31.54 6.67
N LYS A 160 51.94 -31.68 5.34
CA LYS A 160 51.89 -32.97 4.62
C LYS A 160 52.99 -33.98 5.02
N GLY A 161 54.05 -33.51 5.68
CA GLY A 161 55.14 -34.35 6.22
C GLY A 161 54.99 -34.77 7.69
N ASN A 162 53.97 -34.31 8.42
CA ASN A 162 53.74 -34.64 9.84
C ASN A 162 52.37 -35.35 10.03
N PRO A 163 52.36 -36.66 10.31
CA PRO A 163 51.13 -37.46 10.44
C PRO A 163 50.20 -37.01 11.57
N GLU A 164 50.75 -36.56 12.70
CA GLU A 164 49.95 -36.07 13.83
C GLU A 164 49.30 -34.73 13.50
N ALA A 165 50.02 -33.83 12.83
CA ALA A 165 49.50 -32.55 12.38
C ALA A 165 48.38 -32.73 11.33
N LEU A 166 48.52 -33.71 10.43
CA LEU A 166 47.50 -34.04 9.43
C LEU A 166 46.19 -34.53 10.09
N ALA A 167 46.29 -35.39 11.10
CA ALA A 167 45.13 -35.91 11.83
C ALA A 167 44.38 -34.82 12.64
N LEU A 168 45.11 -33.87 13.22
CA LEU A 168 44.52 -32.70 13.90
C LEU A 168 43.88 -31.73 12.89
N PHE A 169 44.52 -31.52 11.74
CA PHE A 169 44.01 -30.66 10.68
C PHE A 169 42.70 -31.17 10.07
N GLU A 170 42.58 -32.47 9.77
CA GLU A 170 41.34 -33.04 9.24
C GLU A 170 40.16 -32.91 10.23
N LYS A 171 40.42 -33.06 11.54
CA LYS A 171 39.42 -32.80 12.59
C LYS A 171 39.01 -31.33 12.65
N PHE A 172 39.96 -30.42 12.49
CA PHE A 172 39.71 -28.97 12.46
C PHE A 172 38.91 -28.56 11.21
N LYS A 173 39.31 -29.04 10.02
CA LYS A 173 38.62 -28.83 8.75
C LYS A 173 37.16 -29.28 8.81
N ALA A 174 36.91 -30.48 9.37
CA ALA A 174 35.55 -30.99 9.56
C ALA A 174 34.71 -30.17 10.58
N ALA A 175 35.34 -29.52 11.57
CA ALA A 175 34.64 -28.64 12.50
C ALA A 175 34.27 -27.29 11.86
N VAL A 176 35.20 -26.70 11.11
CA VAL A 176 35.00 -25.43 10.39
C VAL A 176 33.91 -25.56 9.32
N LEU A 177 33.92 -26.64 8.54
CA LEU A 177 32.90 -26.88 7.51
C LEU A 177 31.49 -27.05 8.10
N ARG A 178 31.36 -27.73 9.26
CA ARG A 178 30.07 -27.84 9.98
C ARG A 178 29.56 -26.49 10.49
N SER A 179 30.45 -25.65 11.00
CA SER A 179 30.11 -24.30 11.46
C SER A 179 29.72 -23.37 10.30
N ALA A 180 30.37 -23.51 9.13
CA ALA A 180 30.09 -22.70 7.95
C ALA A 180 28.76 -23.05 7.26
N GLU A 181 28.28 -24.29 7.42
CA GLU A 181 26.99 -24.76 6.90
C GLU A 181 25.79 -24.46 7.83
N GLY A 182 26.01 -23.81 8.99
CA GLY A 182 24.94 -23.46 9.92
C GLY A 182 24.31 -24.65 10.64
N LYS A 183 24.98 -25.81 10.69
CA LYS A 183 24.58 -26.98 11.47
C LYS A 183 25.37 -27.00 12.77
N ALA A 184 24.94 -26.18 13.74
CA ALA A 184 25.33 -26.30 15.14
C ALA A 184 24.09 -26.64 15.97
#